data_AF-F7W4G2-F1
#
_entry.id   AF-F7W4G2-F1
#
_cell.length_a   1.000
_cell.length_b   1.000
_cell.length_c   1.000
_cell.angle_alpha   90.00
_cell.angle_beta   90.00
_cell.angle_gamma   90.00
#
_symmetry.space_group_name_H-M   'P 1'
#
loop_
_entity.id
_entity.type
_entity.pdbx_description
1 polymer ?
#
loop_
_entity_poly.entity_id
_entity_poly.type
_entity_poly.pdbx_seq_one_letter_code
_entity_poly.pdbx_strand_id
1 'polypeptide(L)'
;MAADTPLPTIEGDPMEGVEQARIMGPTLLDVVKDCDNFPYPCHPGRPHLQTESSHSHSSPVSSAATVCCSRDTSLALGSGSTSGSPSSPPGPAPSTSGADKTAAVDLYWDQWMPEADCPDPYSHFLNNLWTFHLPHDPCAHGLISSQIVDHLRDHDLWTEHFSLDRDSKSIHLLAPSAQDLLPQDNGDWQTACSRILDEQIELWRRTSMLGREILGPKKKGEQFPIVGAKFDVGVDRSAIGLLGMIGRGAHMTVYSRRSRSSSSSSDTNGHGHGQQPEDEYLFWIPRRSRNKSTYPGKLDQAVAGGVARGESPWKCIIREAVEEAGSALSDGFVRRNAKAAGTVTWLNFSDERAGPGQKGLINPGVLYVYDLELPDEGRGFEFEAVPGDIEGWSIMTTNQVMDAMKRFEFKPSCAVVMIDFFVRHGVITAENEPDYVQISLPYLPSTLRDAGIAAAGD
;
A
#
# COMPACT_ATOMS: atom_id res chain seq x y z
N MET A 1 -76.92 -33.42 -30.67
CA MET A 1 -77.22 -32.39 -31.68
C MET A 1 -76.53 -31.13 -31.20
N ALA A 2 -75.32 -30.86 -31.69
CA ALA A 2 -75.04 -29.94 -32.81
C ALA A 2 -75.36 -28.47 -32.42
N ALA A 3 -74.50 -27.47 -32.55
CA ALA A 3 -73.19 -27.37 -33.19
C ALA A 3 -72.41 -26.17 -32.63
N ASP A 4 -71.08 -26.30 -32.61
CA ASP A 4 -70.09 -25.24 -32.45
C ASP A 4 -69.86 -24.48 -33.76
N THR A 5 -69.49 -23.20 -33.68
CA THR A 5 -68.71 -22.50 -34.70
C THR A 5 -67.84 -21.41 -34.04
N PRO A 6 -66.56 -21.19 -34.45
CA PRO A 6 -65.54 -20.60 -33.57
C PRO A 6 -65.13 -19.15 -33.93
N LEU A 7 -64.40 -18.50 -33.00
CA LEU A 7 -63.65 -17.25 -33.18
C LEU A 7 -62.27 -17.36 -32.47
N PRO A 8 -61.25 -16.55 -32.86
CA PRO A 8 -59.86 -16.98 -33.00
C PRO A 8 -58.98 -16.81 -31.74
N THR A 9 -57.91 -17.61 -31.73
CA THR A 9 -56.80 -17.66 -30.76
C THR A 9 -55.95 -16.39 -30.76
N ILE A 10 -55.71 -15.85 -29.56
CA ILE A 10 -54.61 -14.92 -29.26
C ILE A 10 -53.57 -15.72 -28.48
N GLU A 11 -52.42 -15.98 -29.11
CA GLU A 11 -51.23 -16.50 -28.43
C GLU A 11 -50.68 -15.40 -27.50
N GLY A 12 -50.53 -15.73 -26.22
CA GLY A 12 -49.86 -14.87 -25.24
C GLY A 12 -48.37 -15.20 -25.20
N ASP A 13 -47.54 -14.15 -25.27
CA ASP A 13 -46.09 -14.22 -25.11
C ASP A 13 -45.70 -14.80 -23.73
N PRO A 14 -44.61 -15.59 -23.65
CA PRO A 14 -44.09 -16.07 -22.38
C PRO A 14 -43.37 -14.94 -21.64
N MET A 15 -43.71 -14.81 -20.36
CA MET A 15 -43.04 -13.93 -19.39
C MET A 15 -41.52 -14.17 -19.40
N GLU A 16 -40.76 -13.19 -19.90
CA GLU A 16 -39.32 -13.11 -19.68
C GLU A 16 -39.03 -12.97 -18.20
N GLY A 17 -38.24 -13.92 -17.67
CA GLY A 17 -37.72 -13.88 -16.32
C GLY A 17 -36.72 -12.73 -16.18
N VAL A 18 -37.09 -11.73 -15.39
CA VAL A 18 -36.13 -10.75 -14.86
C VAL A 18 -35.32 -11.45 -13.77
N GLU A 19 -34.19 -12.04 -14.17
CA GLU A 19 -33.15 -12.45 -13.23
C GLU A 19 -32.62 -11.18 -12.55
N GLN A 20 -33.06 -10.93 -11.32
CA GLN A 20 -32.49 -9.88 -10.49
C GLN A 20 -31.02 -10.22 -10.26
N ALA A 21 -30.13 -9.58 -11.03
CA ALA A 21 -28.71 -9.59 -10.76
C ALA A 21 -28.50 -9.11 -9.32
N ARG A 22 -28.28 -10.06 -8.39
CA ARG A 22 -27.75 -9.75 -7.07
C ARG A 22 -26.44 -9.01 -7.32
N ILE A 23 -26.38 -7.76 -6.90
CA ILE A 23 -25.10 -7.06 -6.77
C ILE A 23 -24.32 -7.86 -5.74
N MET A 24 -23.46 -8.77 -6.21
CA MET A 24 -22.56 -9.51 -5.35
C MET A 24 -21.58 -8.47 -4.78
N GLY A 25 -21.49 -8.40 -3.45
CA GLY A 25 -20.48 -7.57 -2.79
C GLY A 25 -19.06 -8.00 -3.17
N PRO A 26 -18.04 -7.22 -2.76
CA PRO A 26 -16.64 -7.50 -3.11
C PRO A 26 -16.21 -8.93 -2.79
N THR A 27 -15.46 -9.54 -3.69
CA THR A 27 -14.88 -10.90 -3.53
C THR A 27 -13.53 -10.82 -2.81
N LEU A 28 -12.96 -11.98 -2.45
CA LEU A 28 -11.58 -12.00 -1.92
C LEU A 28 -10.55 -11.62 -2.99
N LEU A 29 -10.81 -11.90 -4.27
CA LEU A 29 -10.00 -11.37 -5.36
C LEU A 29 -10.03 -9.84 -5.39
N ASP A 30 -11.19 -9.21 -5.18
CA ASP A 30 -11.29 -7.75 -5.08
C ASP A 30 -10.47 -7.21 -3.90
N VAL A 31 -10.40 -7.94 -2.78
CA VAL A 31 -9.51 -7.60 -1.65
C VAL A 31 -8.04 -7.65 -2.06
N VAL A 32 -7.61 -8.68 -2.78
CA VAL A 32 -6.22 -8.78 -3.27
C VAL A 32 -5.89 -7.59 -4.18
N LYS A 33 -6.79 -7.26 -5.11
CA LYS A 33 -6.63 -6.12 -6.02
C LYS A 33 -6.61 -4.77 -5.29
N ASP A 34 -7.39 -4.61 -4.22
CA ASP A 34 -7.31 -3.41 -3.35
C ASP A 34 -5.97 -3.34 -2.61
N CYS A 35 -5.37 -4.49 -2.27
CA CYS A 35 -4.14 -4.54 -1.50
C CYS A 35 -2.90 -4.18 -2.33
N ASP A 36 -2.79 -4.67 -3.56
CA ASP A 36 -1.70 -4.27 -4.45
C ASP A 36 -1.97 -2.90 -5.11
N ASN A 37 -3.24 -2.52 -5.26
CA ASN A 37 -3.68 -1.31 -5.94
C ASN A 37 -3.07 -1.17 -7.36
N PHE A 38 -2.92 -2.30 -8.04
CA PHE A 38 -2.43 -2.36 -9.41
C PHE A 38 -3.54 -1.97 -10.41
N PRO A 39 -3.23 -1.28 -11.52
CA PRO A 39 -4.20 -0.98 -12.57
C PRO A 39 -4.53 -2.23 -13.39
N TYR A 40 -5.40 -3.07 -12.85
CA TYR A 40 -5.92 -4.23 -13.56
C TYR A 40 -6.75 -3.81 -14.77
N PRO A 41 -6.71 -4.56 -15.90
CA PRO A 41 -7.65 -4.36 -17.00
C PRO A 41 -9.09 -4.50 -16.51
N CYS A 42 -9.97 -3.60 -16.94
CA CYS A 42 -11.40 -3.70 -16.63
C CYS A 42 -11.95 -5.04 -17.15
N HIS A 43 -12.54 -5.86 -16.27
CA HIS A 43 -13.28 -7.04 -16.72
C HIS A 43 -14.61 -6.60 -17.34
N PRO A 44 -14.96 -7.07 -18.55
CA PRO A 44 -16.28 -6.80 -19.12
C PRO A 44 -17.36 -7.36 -18.17
N GLY A 45 -18.13 -6.47 -17.56
CA GLY A 45 -19.26 -6.81 -16.67
C GLY A 45 -19.09 -6.50 -15.17
N ARG A 46 -17.93 -6.00 -14.70
CA ARG A 46 -17.78 -5.46 -13.34
C ARG A 46 -17.06 -4.12 -13.37
N PRO A 47 -17.73 -2.99 -13.07
CA PRO A 47 -17.05 -1.71 -12.95
C PRO A 47 -16.07 -1.76 -11.77
N HIS A 48 -14.86 -1.21 -11.94
CA HIS A 48 -13.95 -0.95 -10.84
C HIS A 48 -14.66 -0.04 -9.83
N LEU A 49 -14.87 -0.53 -8.61
CA LEU A 49 -15.29 0.30 -7.48
C LEU A 49 -14.11 1.16 -7.05
N GLN A 50 -13.83 2.24 -7.78
CA GLN A 50 -13.16 3.37 -7.17
C GLN A 50 -14.12 3.93 -6.13
N THR A 51 -13.76 3.78 -4.86
CA THR A 51 -14.52 4.38 -3.77
C THR A 51 -14.52 5.89 -3.97
N GLU A 52 -15.67 6.46 -4.31
CA GLU A 52 -15.88 7.90 -4.24
C GLU A 52 -15.52 8.35 -2.82
N SER A 53 -14.46 9.16 -2.71
CA SER A 53 -14.13 9.83 -1.47
C SER A 53 -15.33 10.70 -1.08
N SER A 54 -15.80 10.57 0.16
CA SER A 54 -16.97 11.28 0.67
C SER A 54 -16.75 12.80 0.64
N HIS A 55 -17.07 13.42 -0.49
CA HIS A 55 -17.21 14.86 -0.62
C HIS A 55 -18.52 15.27 0.05
N SER A 56 -18.40 15.98 1.17
CA SER A 56 -19.51 16.63 1.83
C SER A 56 -20.21 17.59 0.87
N HIS A 57 -21.54 17.49 0.84
CA HIS A 57 -22.42 18.33 0.04
C HIS A 57 -22.15 19.82 0.19
N SER A 58 -21.93 20.50 -0.94
CA SER A 58 -22.46 21.85 -1.15
C SER A 58 -22.97 21.97 -2.59
N SER A 59 -24.24 22.33 -2.71
CA SER A 59 -25.00 22.41 -3.96
C SER A 59 -24.42 23.45 -4.94
N PRO A 60 -24.64 23.29 -6.26
CA PRO A 60 -24.10 24.21 -7.26
C PRO A 60 -24.99 25.45 -7.39
N VAL A 61 -24.40 26.63 -7.35
CA VAL A 61 -25.03 27.84 -7.89
C VAL A 61 -24.43 28.11 -9.27
N SER A 62 -25.31 27.95 -10.27
CA SER A 62 -25.14 28.34 -11.66
C SER A 62 -24.61 29.78 -11.80
N SER A 63 -23.60 29.98 -12.64
CA SER A 63 -23.70 31.00 -13.70
C SER A 63 -22.74 30.71 -14.84
N ALA A 64 -23.31 30.60 -16.03
CA ALA A 64 -22.63 30.54 -17.30
C ALA A 64 -22.01 31.89 -17.65
N ALA A 65 -20.81 31.88 -18.23
CA ALA A 65 -20.39 32.88 -19.21
C ALA A 65 -19.24 32.33 -20.05
N THR A 66 -19.60 31.90 -21.26
CA THR A 66 -18.72 31.76 -22.43
C THR A 66 -18.13 33.12 -22.83
N VAL A 67 -16.94 33.11 -23.46
CA VAL A 67 -16.41 33.99 -24.54
C VAL A 67 -14.91 34.24 -24.30
N CYS A 68 -14.01 33.56 -25.01
CA CYS A 68 -13.41 33.91 -26.32
C CYS A 68 -12.42 35.10 -26.31
N CYS A 69 -11.18 34.76 -26.65
CA CYS A 69 -10.13 35.50 -27.39
C CYS A 69 -9.90 37.00 -27.12
N SER A 70 -8.64 37.39 -26.87
CA SER A 70 -7.74 38.01 -27.88
C SER A 70 -6.56 38.76 -27.24
N ARG A 71 -5.46 38.80 -27.98
CA ARG A 71 -4.21 39.53 -27.75
C ARG A 71 -4.43 41.05 -27.60
N ASP A 72 -3.56 41.75 -26.86
CA ASP A 72 -2.53 42.61 -27.48
C ASP A 72 -1.70 43.41 -26.46
N THR A 73 -0.44 43.58 -26.84
CA THR A 73 0.66 44.39 -26.29
C THR A 73 0.44 45.90 -26.46
N SER A 74 0.93 46.73 -25.52
CA SER A 74 1.67 47.98 -25.84
C SER A 74 2.26 48.67 -24.61
N LEU A 75 3.50 49.11 -24.77
CA LEU A 75 4.31 50.02 -23.95
C LEU A 75 3.75 51.45 -23.87
N ALA A 76 4.12 52.20 -22.81
CA ALA A 76 4.49 53.62 -22.90
C ALA A 76 5.25 54.11 -21.65
N LEU A 77 6.34 54.84 -21.92
CA LEU A 77 7.24 55.53 -21.01
C LEU A 77 6.69 56.89 -20.54
N GLY A 78 7.11 57.36 -19.36
CA GLY A 78 6.88 58.74 -18.91
C GLY A 78 7.73 59.12 -17.69
N SER A 79 8.65 60.06 -17.90
CA SER A 79 9.66 60.63 -17.00
C SER A 79 9.13 61.67 -15.99
N GLY A 80 9.79 61.81 -14.82
CA GLY A 80 9.67 63.02 -13.98
C GLY A 80 10.27 62.92 -12.57
N SER A 81 11.32 63.68 -12.30
CA SER A 81 12.08 63.82 -11.05
C SER A 81 11.46 64.78 -10.03
N THR A 82 11.55 64.52 -8.71
CA THR A 82 12.35 65.28 -7.68
C THR A 82 11.87 65.06 -6.22
N SER A 83 12.85 64.74 -5.35
CA SER A 83 13.05 65.11 -3.93
C SER A 83 12.02 64.81 -2.81
N GLY A 84 12.49 64.09 -1.76
CA GLY A 84 12.06 64.30 -0.36
C GLY A 84 11.81 63.01 0.45
N SER A 85 12.79 62.55 1.23
CA SER A 85 12.60 61.61 2.35
C SER A 85 12.46 62.39 3.67
N PRO A 86 12.08 61.82 4.84
CA PRO A 86 11.69 60.43 5.13
C PRO A 86 10.42 60.28 6.02
N SER A 87 9.91 59.04 6.10
CA SER A 87 9.45 58.31 7.30
C SER A 87 8.04 57.70 7.30
N SER A 88 8.04 56.40 7.62
CA SER A 88 6.95 55.50 8.07
C SER A 88 6.18 54.70 7.00
N PRO A 89 6.04 53.37 7.16
CA PRO A 89 5.73 52.45 6.06
C PRO A 89 4.23 52.30 5.78
N PRO A 90 3.79 52.18 4.51
CA PRO A 90 2.47 51.69 4.16
C PRO A 90 2.44 50.14 4.24
N GLY A 91 1.29 49.62 4.64
CA GLY A 91 1.07 48.22 5.02
C GLY A 91 1.32 47.17 3.94
N PRO A 92 1.34 45.88 4.32
CA PRO A 92 1.65 44.79 3.41
C PRO A 92 0.61 44.70 2.29
N ALA A 93 1.11 44.57 1.06
CA ALA A 93 0.35 44.22 -0.13
C ALA A 93 -0.42 42.89 0.08
N PRO A 94 -1.57 42.70 -0.58
CA PRO A 94 -2.41 41.53 -0.37
C PRO A 94 -1.63 40.27 -0.70
N SER A 95 -1.56 39.37 0.28
CA SER A 95 -1.07 38.02 0.14
C SER A 95 -1.89 37.30 -0.93
N THR A 96 -1.26 36.91 -2.03
CA THR A 96 -1.79 35.84 -2.87
C THR A 96 -1.78 34.55 -2.05
N SER A 97 -2.98 34.20 -1.63
CA SER A 97 -3.39 33.01 -0.89
C SER A 97 -2.94 31.72 -1.58
N GLY A 98 -2.18 30.89 -0.86
CA GLY A 98 -2.67 29.62 -0.30
C GLY A 98 -3.37 28.58 -1.19
N ALA A 99 -3.30 28.67 -2.52
CA ALA A 99 -3.83 27.64 -3.42
C ALA A 99 -2.69 26.87 -4.11
N ASP A 100 -2.83 25.54 -4.06
CA ASP A 100 -2.09 24.50 -4.79
C ASP A 100 -0.57 24.46 -4.69
N LYS A 101 -0.09 23.94 -3.55
CA LYS A 101 1.20 23.24 -3.55
C LYS A 101 0.97 21.73 -3.49
N THR A 102 0.20 21.22 -2.54
CA THR A 102 -0.12 19.78 -2.36
C THR A 102 -0.62 19.08 -3.63
N ALA A 103 -1.38 19.78 -4.48
CA ALA A 103 -1.97 19.20 -5.69
C ALA A 103 -0.94 18.63 -6.68
N ALA A 104 0.29 19.14 -6.73
CA ALA A 104 1.22 18.78 -7.80
C ALA A 104 1.67 17.30 -7.76
N VAL A 105 1.79 16.67 -6.58
CA VAL A 105 2.22 15.26 -6.48
C VAL A 105 1.06 14.30 -6.73
N ASP A 106 -0.12 14.61 -6.21
CA ASP A 106 -1.35 13.86 -6.50
C ASP A 106 -1.73 13.95 -7.99
N LEU A 107 -1.46 15.10 -8.64
CA LEU A 107 -1.64 15.32 -10.08
C LEU A 107 -0.77 14.44 -10.98
N TYR A 108 0.42 14.02 -10.53
CA TYR A 108 1.28 13.15 -11.36
C TYR A 108 0.79 11.70 -11.37
N TRP A 109 0.11 11.24 -10.32
CA TRP A 109 -0.42 9.88 -10.27
C TRP A 109 -1.62 9.67 -11.20
N ASP A 110 -2.56 10.63 -11.20
CA ASP A 110 -3.75 10.52 -12.04
C ASP A 110 -3.41 10.68 -13.55
N GLN A 111 -2.25 11.28 -13.88
CA GLN A 111 -1.67 11.29 -15.23
C GLN A 111 -0.89 10.02 -15.59
N TRP A 112 -0.50 9.23 -14.58
CA TRP A 112 0.32 8.03 -14.70
C TRP A 112 -0.50 6.75 -14.79
N MET A 113 -1.69 6.76 -14.17
CA MET A 113 -2.63 5.68 -14.37
C MET A 113 -3.04 5.65 -15.83
N PRO A 114 -2.88 4.50 -16.50
CA PRO A 114 -3.41 4.33 -17.85
C PRO A 114 -4.89 4.72 -17.85
N GLU A 115 -5.35 5.41 -18.89
CA GLU A 115 -6.78 5.66 -19.08
C GLU A 115 -7.55 4.35 -18.89
N ALA A 116 -8.80 4.41 -18.41
CA ALA A 116 -9.59 3.21 -18.12
C ALA A 116 -9.70 2.25 -19.34
N ASP A 117 -9.49 2.78 -20.54
CA ASP A 117 -9.52 2.07 -21.83
C ASP A 117 -8.12 1.72 -22.38
N CYS A 118 -7.05 1.88 -21.59
CA CYS A 118 -5.70 1.51 -22.03
C CYS A 118 -5.66 0.01 -22.35
N PRO A 119 -5.30 -0.38 -23.58
CA PRO A 119 -5.33 -1.78 -23.99
C PRO A 119 -4.23 -2.61 -23.32
N ASP A 120 -3.16 -1.96 -22.84
CA ASP A 120 -2.05 -2.60 -22.13
C ASP A 120 -1.53 -1.69 -21.00
N PRO A 121 -2.30 -1.56 -19.90
CA PRO A 121 -1.94 -0.72 -18.77
C PRO A 121 -0.64 -1.20 -18.10
N TYR A 122 -0.35 -2.50 -18.24
CA TYR A 122 0.78 -3.18 -17.65
C TYR A 122 2.11 -2.79 -18.33
N SER A 123 2.20 -2.93 -19.65
CA SER A 123 3.42 -2.54 -20.37
C SER A 123 3.63 -1.04 -20.31
N HIS A 124 2.56 -0.25 -20.34
CA HIS A 124 2.64 1.19 -20.11
C HIS A 124 3.31 1.50 -18.76
N PHE A 125 2.88 0.81 -17.70
CA PHE A 125 3.46 0.96 -16.37
C PHE A 125 4.94 0.56 -16.34
N LEU A 126 5.29 -0.65 -16.78
CA LEU A 126 6.68 -1.13 -16.76
C LEU A 126 7.63 -0.25 -17.56
N ASN A 127 7.19 0.23 -18.72
CA ASN A 127 7.98 1.11 -19.56
C ASN A 127 8.29 2.45 -18.91
N ASN A 128 7.58 2.84 -17.84
CA ASN A 128 7.78 4.10 -17.12
C ASN A 128 8.62 3.95 -15.84
N LEU A 129 9.19 2.78 -15.59
CA LEU A 129 10.06 2.55 -14.43
C LEU A 129 11.53 2.75 -14.75
N TRP A 130 12.26 3.24 -13.75
CA TRP A 130 13.71 3.28 -13.67
C TRP A 130 14.19 2.25 -12.65
N THR A 131 15.34 1.65 -12.91
CA THR A 131 15.99 0.73 -11.98
C THR A 131 17.11 1.42 -11.20
N PHE A 132 17.23 1.14 -9.91
CA PHE A 132 18.32 1.63 -9.06
C PHE A 132 19.37 0.55 -8.82
N HIS A 133 20.65 0.88 -9.01
CA HIS A 133 21.79 -0.04 -8.93
C HIS A 133 22.85 0.44 -7.95
N LEU A 134 23.49 -0.52 -7.28
CA LEU A 134 24.59 -0.30 -6.34
C LEU A 134 25.96 -0.46 -7.04
N PRO A 135 27.03 0.14 -6.49
CA PRO A 135 28.36 -0.01 -7.08
C PRO A 135 28.78 -1.48 -7.16
N HIS A 136 29.26 -1.88 -8.34
CA HIS A 136 29.74 -3.24 -8.61
C HIS A 136 28.69 -4.34 -8.41
N ASP A 137 27.40 -3.97 -8.46
CA ASP A 137 26.29 -4.92 -8.44
C ASP A 137 25.46 -4.78 -9.73
N PRO A 138 25.37 -5.83 -10.56
CA PRO A 138 24.54 -5.80 -11.77
C PRO A 138 23.03 -5.94 -11.47
N CYS A 139 22.66 -6.27 -10.23
CA CYS A 139 21.28 -6.43 -9.83
C CYS A 139 20.63 -5.07 -9.54
N ALA A 140 19.39 -4.90 -10.01
CA ALA A 140 18.55 -3.78 -9.60
C ALA A 140 18.05 -4.01 -8.16
N HIS A 141 18.05 -2.93 -7.37
CA HIS A 141 17.67 -2.93 -5.95
C HIS A 141 16.50 -1.97 -5.64
N GLY A 142 16.03 -1.22 -6.63
CA GLY A 142 14.88 -0.32 -6.48
C GLY A 142 14.20 -0.03 -7.81
N LEU A 143 12.93 0.34 -7.74
CA LEU A 143 12.08 0.71 -8.88
C LEU A 143 11.49 2.11 -8.66
N ILE A 144 11.84 3.06 -9.51
CA ILE A 144 11.47 4.47 -9.35
C ILE A 144 10.69 4.92 -10.58
N SER A 145 9.60 5.67 -10.41
CA SER A 145 8.84 6.17 -11.57
C SER A 145 9.63 7.24 -12.33
N SER A 146 9.45 7.30 -13.66
CA SER A 146 10.08 8.31 -14.51
C SER A 146 9.78 9.73 -14.04
N GLN A 147 8.58 9.99 -13.52
CA GLN A 147 8.17 11.28 -12.99
C GLN A 147 9.02 11.73 -11.80
N ILE A 148 9.30 10.82 -10.85
CA ILE A 148 10.18 11.13 -9.71
C ILE A 148 11.60 11.42 -10.22
N VAL A 149 12.12 10.58 -11.13
CA VAL A 149 13.47 10.75 -11.68
C VAL A 149 13.60 12.07 -12.46
N ASP A 150 12.63 12.38 -13.31
CA ASP A 150 12.54 13.60 -14.10
C ASP A 150 12.42 14.83 -13.18
N HIS A 151 11.57 14.78 -12.16
CA HIS A 151 11.44 15.87 -11.19
C HIS A 151 12.76 16.15 -10.46
N LEU A 152 13.42 15.11 -9.95
CA LEU A 152 14.69 15.24 -9.24
C LEU A 152 15.79 15.78 -10.16
N ARG A 153 15.80 15.35 -11.43
CA ARG A 153 16.75 15.83 -12.42
C ARG A 153 16.51 17.28 -12.83
N ASP A 154 15.27 17.63 -13.15
CA ASP A 154 14.91 18.95 -13.68
C ASP A 154 15.10 20.06 -12.64
N HIS A 155 15.21 19.69 -11.36
CA HIS A 155 15.52 20.57 -10.23
C HIS A 155 16.97 20.43 -9.70
N ASP A 156 17.84 19.70 -10.40
CA ASP A 156 19.26 19.50 -10.04
C ASP A 156 19.46 18.93 -8.61
N LEU A 157 18.68 17.90 -8.27
CA LEU A 157 18.63 17.30 -6.93
C LEU A 157 19.39 15.98 -6.81
N TRP A 158 20.17 15.60 -7.83
CA TRP A 158 21.09 14.45 -7.76
C TRP A 158 22.49 14.95 -7.39
N THR A 159 23.14 14.31 -6.42
CA THR A 159 24.55 14.58 -6.12
C THR A 159 25.45 13.99 -7.20
N GLU A 160 26.72 14.41 -7.20
CA GLU A 160 27.74 13.88 -8.11
C GLU A 160 28.01 12.37 -7.95
N HIS A 161 27.52 11.76 -6.86
CA HIS A 161 27.65 10.32 -6.59
C HIS A 161 26.66 9.46 -7.37
N PHE A 162 25.78 10.04 -8.19
CA PHE A 162 24.80 9.30 -8.98
C PHE A 162 24.99 9.54 -10.48
N SER A 163 24.81 8.48 -11.26
CA SER A 163 24.78 8.54 -12.72
C SER A 163 23.43 8.04 -13.24
N LEU A 164 22.85 8.77 -14.19
CA LEU A 164 21.57 8.44 -14.80
C LEU A 164 21.80 8.06 -16.27
N ASP A 165 21.42 6.85 -16.63
CA ASP A 165 21.39 6.36 -18.01
C ASP A 165 19.93 6.37 -18.52
N ARG A 166 19.68 7.25 -19.49
CA ARG A 166 18.35 7.46 -20.08
C ARG A 166 17.93 6.36 -21.04
N ASP A 167 18.89 5.72 -21.69
CA ASP A 167 18.61 4.71 -22.70
C ASP A 167 18.16 3.42 -22.02
N SER A 168 18.84 3.04 -20.94
CA SER A 168 18.49 1.87 -20.13
C SER A 168 17.51 2.17 -18.99
N LYS A 169 17.14 3.43 -18.76
CA LYS A 169 16.36 3.90 -17.61
C LYS A 169 16.92 3.35 -16.29
N SER A 170 18.19 3.62 -16.04
CA SER A 170 18.87 3.17 -14.83
C SER A 170 19.57 4.30 -14.08
N ILE A 171 19.54 4.20 -12.76
CA ILE A 171 20.23 5.07 -11.82
C ILE A 171 21.29 4.24 -11.13
N HIS A 172 22.53 4.71 -11.17
CA HIS A 172 23.67 4.03 -10.57
C HIS A 172 24.25 4.89 -9.46
N LEU A 173 24.31 4.35 -8.25
CA LEU A 173 25.20 4.87 -7.23
C LEU A 173 26.64 4.54 -7.65
N LEU A 174 27.48 5.58 -7.77
CA LEU A 174 28.88 5.45 -8.13
C LEU A 174 29.69 4.98 -6.91
N ALA A 175 30.72 4.17 -7.17
CA ALA A 175 31.62 3.72 -6.11
C ALA A 175 32.37 4.94 -5.53
N PRO A 176 32.31 5.19 -4.22
CA PRO A 176 33.00 6.33 -3.60
C PRO A 176 34.51 6.25 -3.84
N SER A 177 35.10 7.36 -4.29
CA SER A 177 36.54 7.49 -4.46
C SER A 177 37.25 7.68 -3.12
N ALA A 178 38.58 7.61 -3.10
CA ALA A 178 39.36 7.86 -1.89
C ALA A 178 39.14 9.29 -1.33
N GLN A 179 38.75 10.25 -2.17
CA GLN A 179 38.44 11.62 -1.74
C GLN A 179 37.07 11.75 -1.08
N ASP A 180 36.14 10.83 -1.38
CA ASP A 180 34.78 10.82 -0.81
C ASP A 180 34.74 10.23 0.61
N LEU A 181 35.79 9.51 1.03
CA LEU A 181 35.82 8.80 2.31
C LEU A 181 36.04 9.76 3.48
N LEU A 182 35.16 9.66 4.48
CA LEU A 182 35.27 10.37 5.74
C LEU A 182 35.90 9.48 6.83
N PRO A 183 36.44 10.03 7.92
CA PRO A 183 37.04 9.24 9.00
C PRO A 183 36.12 8.15 9.56
N GLN A 184 34.81 8.42 9.64
CA GLN A 184 33.79 7.47 10.10
C GLN A 184 33.55 6.29 9.16
N ASP A 185 33.97 6.39 7.89
CA ASP A 185 33.87 5.31 6.92
C ASP A 185 35.05 4.31 7.08
N ASN A 186 36.03 4.60 7.96
CA ASN A 186 37.20 3.75 8.24
C ASN A 186 38.00 3.34 6.99
N GLY A 187 37.97 4.15 5.94
CA GLY A 187 38.63 3.84 4.67
C GLY A 187 37.89 2.81 3.81
N ASP A 188 36.65 2.44 4.17
CA ASP A 188 35.81 1.50 3.43
C ASP A 188 34.73 2.21 2.62
N TRP A 189 34.77 2.03 1.30
CA TRP A 189 33.80 2.62 0.38
C TRP A 189 32.38 2.04 0.56
N GLN A 190 32.25 0.79 1.03
CA GLN A 190 30.95 0.15 1.24
C GLN A 190 30.20 0.83 2.39
N THR A 191 30.92 1.12 3.48
CA THR A 191 30.41 1.92 4.60
C THR A 191 29.99 3.32 4.14
N ALA A 192 30.80 3.97 3.29
CA ALA A 192 30.49 5.29 2.73
C ALA A 192 29.19 5.31 1.89
N CYS A 193 28.84 4.22 1.21
CA CYS A 193 27.60 4.15 0.40
C CYS A 193 26.34 4.46 1.21
N SER A 194 26.21 3.92 2.42
CA SER A 194 25.02 4.20 3.26
C SER A 194 24.94 5.68 3.63
N ARG A 195 26.09 6.29 3.95
CA ARG A 195 26.18 7.71 4.27
C ARG A 195 25.83 8.59 3.07
N ILE A 196 26.36 8.28 1.89
CA ILE A 196 26.10 9.03 0.66
C ILE A 196 24.63 8.94 0.27
N LEU A 197 24.01 7.76 0.38
CA LEU A 197 22.57 7.61 0.20
C LEU A 197 21.79 8.47 1.20
N ASP A 198 22.19 8.46 2.47
CA ASP A 198 21.59 9.28 3.51
C ASP A 198 21.74 10.79 3.23
N GLU A 199 22.88 11.24 2.70
CA GLU A 199 23.13 12.64 2.31
C GLU A 199 22.25 13.03 1.12
N GLN A 200 22.10 12.16 0.13
CA GLN A 200 21.21 12.33 -1.01
C GLN A 200 19.74 12.44 -0.57
N ILE A 201 19.29 11.56 0.34
CA ILE A 201 17.94 11.57 0.91
C ILE A 201 17.70 12.87 1.70
N GLU A 202 18.70 13.35 2.45
CA GLU A 202 18.60 14.64 3.16
C GLU A 202 18.62 15.85 2.24
N LEU A 203 19.30 15.78 1.09
CA LEU A 203 19.17 16.79 0.05
C LEU A 203 17.71 16.86 -0.41
N TRP A 204 17.12 15.72 -0.79
CA TRP A 204 15.72 15.64 -1.22
C TRP A 204 14.76 16.16 -0.16
N ARG A 205 14.93 15.75 1.10
CA ARG A 205 14.10 16.18 2.24
C ARG A 205 14.08 17.70 2.44
N ARG A 206 15.21 18.37 2.19
CA ARG A 206 15.36 19.82 2.40
C ARG A 206 14.84 20.65 1.23
N THR A 207 14.95 20.13 0.02
CA THR A 207 14.86 20.93 -1.21
C THR A 207 13.58 20.69 -2.02
N SER A 208 12.91 19.57 -1.81
CA SER A 208 11.78 19.17 -2.67
C SER A 208 10.45 19.17 -1.93
N MET A 209 9.40 19.51 -2.69
CA MET A 209 8.02 19.29 -2.32
C MET A 209 7.75 17.79 -2.07
N LEU A 210 8.36 16.92 -2.89
CA LEU A 210 8.40 15.48 -2.71
C LEU A 210 8.99 15.08 -1.35
N GLY A 211 10.10 15.72 -0.94
CA GLY A 211 10.88 15.30 0.23
C GLY A 211 10.19 15.51 1.57
N ARG A 212 9.54 16.66 1.82
CA ARG A 212 8.87 16.87 3.11
C ARG A 212 7.59 16.07 3.28
N GLU A 213 6.84 15.87 2.21
CA GLU A 213 5.58 15.11 2.25
C GLU A 213 5.84 13.59 2.23
N ILE A 214 6.77 13.12 1.39
CA ILE A 214 7.10 11.69 1.30
C ILE A 214 8.00 11.25 2.45
N LEU A 215 9.14 11.91 2.61
CA LEU A 215 10.15 11.47 3.58
C LEU A 215 9.78 11.95 5.00
N GLY A 216 8.95 12.99 5.13
CA GLY A 216 8.60 13.62 6.39
C GLY A 216 9.58 14.73 6.82
N PRO A 217 9.25 15.49 7.86
CA PRO A 217 10.00 16.69 8.26
C PRO A 217 11.38 16.38 8.86
N LYS A 218 11.63 15.15 9.30
CA LYS A 218 12.88 14.70 9.92
C LYS A 218 13.12 13.23 9.59
N LYS A 219 14.39 12.80 9.62
CA LYS A 219 14.77 11.39 9.60
C LYS A 219 14.01 10.60 10.68
N LYS A 220 13.69 9.35 10.38
CA LYS A 220 13.09 8.44 11.37
C LYS A 220 14.16 7.87 12.31
N GLY A 221 15.42 7.87 11.87
CA GLY A 221 16.54 7.32 12.67
C GLY A 221 16.57 5.79 12.65
N GLU A 222 15.75 5.19 11.80
CA GLU A 222 15.65 3.74 11.59
C GLU A 222 16.10 3.45 10.15
N GLN A 223 17.18 2.67 10.02
CA GLN A 223 17.75 2.29 8.73
C GLN A 223 17.20 0.94 8.32
N PHE A 224 16.83 0.79 7.05
CA PHE A 224 16.42 -0.48 6.44
C PHE A 224 17.54 -0.94 5.50
N PRO A 225 17.88 -2.23 5.44
CA PRO A 225 18.89 -2.70 4.51
C PRO A 225 18.34 -2.78 3.10
N ILE A 226 19.21 -2.59 2.12
CA ILE A 226 18.88 -2.86 0.72
C ILE A 226 18.94 -4.37 0.49
N VAL A 227 17.77 -4.99 0.31
CA VAL A 227 17.66 -6.44 0.17
C VAL A 227 18.36 -6.92 -1.11
N GLY A 228 19.11 -8.01 -0.98
CA GLY A 228 19.86 -8.62 -2.09
C GLY A 228 21.20 -7.96 -2.41
N ALA A 229 21.55 -6.85 -1.76
CA ALA A 229 22.85 -6.20 -1.95
C ALA A 229 24.02 -7.12 -1.54
N LYS A 230 25.12 -7.07 -2.30
CA LYS A 230 26.34 -7.86 -2.02
C LYS A 230 27.15 -7.39 -0.81
N PHE A 231 26.79 -6.27 -0.21
CA PHE A 231 27.44 -5.71 0.97
C PHE A 231 26.41 -5.04 1.89
N ASP A 232 26.79 -4.79 3.14
CA ASP A 232 25.88 -4.21 4.12
C ASP A 232 25.66 -2.72 3.84
N VAL A 233 24.49 -2.39 3.29
CA VAL A 233 24.08 -1.03 2.94
C VAL A 233 22.61 -0.84 3.27
N GLY A 234 22.26 0.37 3.69
CA GLY A 234 20.88 0.71 4.03
C GLY A 234 20.55 2.16 3.79
N VAL A 235 19.26 2.45 3.89
CA VAL A 235 18.68 3.79 3.77
C VAL A 235 17.70 4.05 4.91
N ASP A 236 17.45 5.33 5.24
CA ASP A 236 16.39 5.69 6.18
C ASP A 236 15.04 5.11 5.71
N ARG A 237 14.28 4.52 6.63
CA ARG A 237 13.00 3.86 6.37
C ARG A 237 12.03 4.70 5.52
N SER A 238 12.06 6.03 5.70
CA SER A 238 11.16 6.93 4.95
C SER A 238 11.44 6.97 3.44
N ALA A 239 12.62 6.54 2.98
CA ALA A 239 13.01 6.55 1.58
C ALA A 239 12.65 5.26 0.82
N ILE A 240 12.20 4.20 1.50
CA ILE A 240 11.96 2.89 0.89
C ILE A 240 10.96 2.98 -0.28
N GLY A 241 9.80 3.62 -0.07
CA GLY A 241 8.79 3.78 -1.13
C GLY A 241 9.23 4.75 -2.23
N LEU A 242 10.01 5.78 -1.89
CA LEU A 242 10.54 6.74 -2.87
C LEU A 242 11.54 6.09 -3.84
N LEU A 243 12.37 5.18 -3.32
CA LEU A 243 13.37 4.43 -4.09
C LEU A 243 12.82 3.11 -4.65
N GLY A 244 11.57 2.77 -4.35
CA GLY A 244 10.95 1.47 -4.62
C GLY A 244 11.79 0.29 -4.21
N MET A 245 12.46 0.40 -3.06
CA MET A 245 13.28 -0.65 -2.49
C MET A 245 12.41 -1.68 -1.79
N ILE A 246 12.88 -2.93 -1.72
CA ILE A 246 12.16 -4.00 -1.02
C ILE A 246 12.14 -3.69 0.49
N GLY A 247 10.96 -3.35 0.99
CA GLY A 247 10.69 -3.21 2.42
C GLY A 247 10.66 -4.57 3.11
N ARG A 248 10.95 -4.58 4.41
CA ARG A 248 10.83 -5.78 5.26
C ARG A 248 9.92 -5.49 6.44
N GLY A 249 8.92 -6.34 6.62
CA GLY A 249 8.01 -6.30 7.76
C GLY A 249 7.94 -7.65 8.45
N ALA A 250 7.70 -7.68 9.76
CA ALA A 250 7.33 -8.88 10.48
C ALA A 250 5.89 -8.73 10.96
N HIS A 251 5.08 -9.79 10.80
CA HIS A 251 3.67 -9.80 11.12
C HIS A 251 3.33 -11.06 11.92
N MET A 252 2.58 -10.93 13.00
CA MET A 252 2.10 -12.05 13.80
C MET A 252 0.58 -12.06 13.89
N THR A 253 -0.02 -13.15 13.43
CA THR A 253 -1.44 -13.41 13.62
C THR A 253 -1.65 -14.11 14.95
N VAL A 254 -2.40 -13.47 15.85
CA VAL A 254 -2.75 -14.00 17.17
C VAL A 254 -4.16 -14.54 17.13
N TYR A 255 -4.32 -15.83 17.42
CA TYR A 255 -5.59 -16.53 17.29
C TYR A 255 -5.80 -17.57 18.39
N SER A 256 -7.00 -18.13 18.49
CA SER A 256 -7.28 -19.33 19.25
C SER A 256 -8.32 -20.18 18.51
N ARG A 257 -8.42 -21.47 18.86
CA ARG A 257 -9.39 -22.40 18.28
C ARG A 257 -10.48 -22.71 19.29
N ARG A 258 -11.72 -22.54 18.87
CA ARG A 258 -12.89 -22.96 19.64
C ARG A 258 -13.41 -24.27 19.08
N SER A 259 -13.33 -25.33 19.89
CA SER A 259 -13.92 -26.61 19.50
C SER A 259 -15.44 -26.55 19.59
N ARG A 260 -16.13 -26.83 18.49
CA ARG A 260 -17.61 -26.87 18.44
C ARG A 260 -18.23 -27.99 19.28
N SER A 261 -17.43 -28.87 19.89
CA SER A 261 -17.95 -29.92 20.78
C SER A 261 -18.33 -29.43 22.18
N SER A 262 -17.97 -28.19 22.56
CA SER A 262 -18.24 -27.62 23.90
C SER A 262 -19.51 -26.78 23.99
N SER A 263 -20.17 -26.48 22.87
CA SER A 263 -21.51 -25.87 22.88
C SER A 263 -22.57 -26.97 23.13
N SER A 264 -22.95 -27.13 24.39
CA SER A 264 -24.18 -27.83 24.74
C SER A 264 -25.39 -27.02 24.27
N SER A 265 -25.95 -27.35 23.11
CA SER A 265 -27.36 -27.08 22.83
C SER A 265 -27.89 -28.02 21.76
N SER A 266 -28.80 -28.86 22.24
CA SER A 266 -29.87 -29.52 21.52
C SER A 266 -30.43 -28.68 20.37
N ASP A 267 -30.05 -29.01 19.14
CA ASP A 267 -30.88 -28.80 17.96
C ASP A 267 -30.61 -29.95 16.99
N THR A 268 -31.21 -31.10 17.28
CA THR A 268 -31.30 -32.21 16.34
C THR A 268 -32.40 -31.90 15.33
N ASN A 269 -32.04 -31.20 14.26
CA ASN A 269 -32.75 -31.33 12.98
C ASN A 269 -31.72 -31.72 11.93
N GLY A 270 -31.60 -33.04 11.72
CA GLY A 270 -30.73 -33.61 10.71
C GLY A 270 -31.21 -33.25 9.31
N HIS A 271 -30.26 -32.96 8.43
CA HIS A 271 -30.09 -33.48 7.07
C HIS A 271 -28.87 -32.78 6.45
N GLY A 272 -27.76 -33.51 6.25
CA GLY A 272 -26.61 -33.00 5.49
C GLY A 272 -25.29 -33.69 5.83
N HIS A 273 -24.65 -34.25 4.83
CA HIS A 273 -23.43 -35.06 4.86
C HIS A 273 -22.27 -34.48 5.71
N GLY A 274 -21.81 -35.27 6.70
CA GLY A 274 -20.39 -35.57 6.94
C GLY A 274 -19.36 -34.44 7.02
N GLN A 275 -19.68 -33.24 7.50
CA GLN A 275 -18.64 -32.28 7.90
C GLN A 275 -18.16 -32.62 9.31
N GLN A 276 -16.86 -32.88 9.46
CA GLN A 276 -16.18 -32.87 10.76
C GLN A 276 -16.51 -31.55 11.47
N PRO A 277 -16.64 -31.50 12.80
CA PRO A 277 -16.78 -30.22 13.50
C PRO A 277 -15.54 -29.38 13.21
N GLU A 278 -15.66 -28.41 12.30
CA GLU A 278 -14.58 -27.48 12.00
C GLU A 278 -14.37 -26.58 13.21
N ASP A 279 -13.15 -26.56 13.73
CA ASP A 279 -12.71 -25.62 14.76
C ASP A 279 -12.96 -24.19 14.27
N GLU A 280 -13.63 -23.38 15.08
CA GLU A 280 -13.83 -21.97 14.78
C GLU A 280 -12.61 -21.18 15.25
N TYR A 281 -12.01 -20.39 14.35
CA TYR A 281 -10.93 -19.49 14.71
C TYR A 281 -11.47 -18.19 15.31
N LEU A 282 -10.83 -17.74 16.39
CA LEU A 282 -11.00 -16.42 16.98
C LEU A 282 -9.68 -15.65 16.80
N PHE A 283 -9.77 -14.41 16.32
CA PHE A 283 -8.62 -13.55 16.01
C PHE A 283 -8.64 -12.29 16.87
N TRP A 284 -7.48 -11.91 17.41
CA TRP A 284 -7.32 -10.64 18.12
C TRP A 284 -6.86 -9.58 17.13
N ILE A 285 -7.79 -8.73 16.71
CA ILE A 285 -7.57 -7.74 15.66
C ILE A 285 -7.55 -6.33 16.29
N PRO A 286 -6.41 -5.62 16.25
CA PRO A 286 -6.33 -4.24 16.68
C PRO A 286 -6.86 -3.30 15.60
N ARG A 287 -7.34 -2.14 16.03
CA ARG A 287 -7.63 -1.00 15.16
C ARG A 287 -6.54 0.04 15.34
N ARG A 288 -5.91 0.42 14.22
CA ARG A 288 -4.88 1.46 14.19
C ARG A 288 -5.45 2.78 14.68
N SER A 289 -4.67 3.52 15.46
CA SER A 289 -5.03 4.88 15.87
C SER A 289 -5.30 5.75 14.64
N ARG A 290 -6.35 6.57 14.71
CA ARG A 290 -6.65 7.58 13.68
C ARG A 290 -5.56 8.65 13.52
N ASN A 291 -4.61 8.73 14.45
CA ASN A 291 -3.47 9.64 14.41
C ASN A 291 -2.23 9.05 13.72
N LYS A 292 -2.27 7.79 13.28
CA LYS A 292 -1.16 7.18 12.52
C LYS A 292 -1.00 7.90 11.17
N SER A 293 0.25 8.09 10.75
CA SER A 293 0.56 8.76 9.48
C SER A 293 0.14 7.97 8.24
N THR A 294 0.06 6.64 8.35
CA THR A 294 -0.32 5.75 7.25
C THR A 294 -1.48 4.85 7.67
N TYR A 295 -2.46 4.68 6.79
CA TYR A 295 -3.64 3.83 7.02
C TYR A 295 -4.33 4.05 8.39
N PRO A 296 -4.67 5.29 8.79
CA PRO A 296 -5.31 5.58 10.07
C PRO A 296 -6.68 4.89 10.20
N GLY A 297 -7.00 4.31 11.37
CA GLY A 297 -8.30 3.70 11.66
C GLY A 297 -8.57 2.33 11.02
N LYS A 298 -7.66 1.83 10.17
CA LYS A 298 -7.74 0.50 9.55
C LYS A 298 -7.46 -0.61 10.58
N LEU A 299 -7.95 -1.82 10.31
CA LEU A 299 -7.61 -3.03 11.07
C LEU A 299 -6.19 -3.49 10.73
N ASP A 300 -5.47 -3.99 11.71
CA ASP A 300 -4.07 -4.41 11.59
C ASP A 300 -3.89 -5.89 11.96
N GLN A 301 -2.67 -6.40 11.79
CA GLN A 301 -2.27 -7.64 12.47
C GLN A 301 -2.10 -7.38 13.97
N ALA A 302 -2.25 -8.42 14.79
CA ALA A 302 -2.13 -8.28 16.25
C ALA A 302 -0.77 -7.71 16.67
N VAL A 303 0.29 -8.10 15.98
CA VAL A 303 1.61 -7.50 16.15
C VAL A 303 2.24 -7.33 14.76
N ALA A 304 2.71 -6.14 14.42
CA ALA A 304 3.40 -5.90 13.17
C ALA A 304 4.39 -4.74 13.19
N GLY A 305 5.58 -4.96 12.63
CA GLY A 305 6.61 -3.93 12.60
C GLY A 305 7.54 -4.01 11.40
N GLY A 306 8.31 -2.93 11.22
CA GLY A 306 9.38 -2.85 10.24
C GLY A 306 10.63 -3.58 10.72
N VAL A 307 11.30 -4.33 9.84
CA VAL A 307 12.53 -5.05 10.19
C VAL A 307 13.75 -4.20 9.83
N ALA A 308 14.29 -3.50 10.82
CA ALA A 308 15.45 -2.61 10.67
C ALA A 308 16.74 -3.35 10.24
N ARG A 309 17.70 -2.59 9.71
CA ARG A 309 19.04 -3.07 9.36
C ARG A 309 19.74 -3.58 10.62
N GLY A 310 20.37 -4.75 10.53
CA GLY A 310 21.00 -5.43 11.67
C GLY A 310 20.03 -6.13 12.62
N GLU A 311 18.70 -5.97 12.46
CA GLU A 311 17.69 -6.69 13.21
C GLU A 311 17.23 -7.95 12.45
N SER A 312 17.03 -9.06 13.17
CA SER A 312 16.41 -10.25 12.58
C SER A 312 14.88 -10.15 12.69
N PRO A 313 14.11 -10.73 11.76
CA PRO A 313 12.64 -10.69 11.82
C PRO A 313 12.06 -11.23 13.14
N TRP A 314 12.71 -12.23 13.72
CA TRP A 314 12.32 -12.80 15.02
C TRP A 314 12.54 -11.82 16.19
N LYS A 315 13.65 -11.06 16.19
CA LYS A 315 13.88 -10.04 17.20
C LYS A 315 12.89 -8.89 17.06
N CYS A 316 12.63 -8.47 15.82
CA CYS A 316 11.61 -7.47 15.48
C CYS A 316 10.25 -7.89 16.04
N ILE A 317 9.72 -9.06 15.69
CA ILE A 317 8.36 -9.43 16.10
C ILE A 317 8.20 -9.57 17.63
N ILE A 318 9.26 -9.96 18.34
CA ILE A 318 9.26 -10.01 19.81
C ILE A 318 9.22 -8.61 20.41
N ARG A 319 10.04 -7.69 19.89
CA ARG A 319 10.06 -6.29 20.32
C ARG A 319 8.69 -5.64 20.10
N GLU A 320 8.16 -5.76 18.89
CA GLU A 320 6.84 -5.22 18.52
C GLU A 320 5.73 -5.84 19.38
N ALA A 321 5.80 -7.13 19.72
CA ALA A 321 4.77 -7.75 20.57
C ALA A 321 4.70 -7.13 21.96
N VAL A 322 5.86 -6.77 22.54
CA VAL A 322 5.92 -6.09 23.83
C VAL A 322 5.43 -4.63 23.71
N GLU A 323 5.72 -3.96 22.59
CA GLU A 323 5.32 -2.56 22.37
C GLU A 323 3.81 -2.42 22.05
N GLU A 324 3.26 -3.31 21.23
CA GLU A 324 1.89 -3.21 20.69
C GLU A 324 0.85 -4.01 21.49
N ALA A 325 1.23 -5.19 22.01
CA ALA A 325 0.32 -6.05 22.78
C ALA A 325 0.62 -6.07 24.29
N GLY A 326 1.72 -5.43 24.72
CA GLY A 326 1.98 -5.11 26.12
C GLY A 326 1.94 -6.32 27.05
N SER A 327 1.18 -6.19 28.14
CA SER A 327 1.03 -7.20 29.18
C SER A 327 0.40 -8.51 28.67
N ALA A 328 -0.40 -8.46 27.60
CA ALA A 328 -1.02 -9.65 27.02
C ALA A 328 0.02 -10.64 26.49
N LEU A 329 1.08 -10.13 25.84
CA LEU A 329 2.07 -10.94 25.13
C LEU A 329 3.50 -10.64 25.63
N SER A 330 3.84 -11.16 26.81
CA SER A 330 5.21 -11.05 27.32
C SER A 330 6.24 -11.67 26.36
N ASP A 331 7.46 -11.10 26.32
CA ASP A 331 8.59 -11.62 25.53
C ASP A 331 8.75 -13.15 25.70
N GLY A 332 8.81 -13.62 26.95
CA GLY A 332 8.97 -15.05 27.25
C GLY A 332 7.82 -15.91 26.73
N PHE A 333 6.59 -15.39 26.70
CA PHE A 333 5.43 -16.11 26.14
C PHE A 333 5.53 -16.20 24.62
N VAL A 334 5.82 -15.10 23.94
CA VAL A 334 5.98 -15.05 22.47
C VAL A 334 7.09 -16.01 22.05
N ARG A 335 8.26 -15.97 22.70
CA ARG A 335 9.39 -16.87 22.39
C ARG A 335 9.05 -18.36 22.48
N ARG A 336 8.16 -18.74 23.39
CA ARG A 336 7.81 -20.16 23.61
C ARG A 336 6.72 -20.64 22.67
N ASN A 337 5.82 -19.76 22.23
CA ASN A 337 4.56 -20.18 21.60
C ASN A 337 4.40 -19.69 20.15
N ALA A 338 5.05 -18.60 19.76
CA ALA A 338 4.97 -18.10 18.38
C ALA A 338 5.78 -19.00 17.44
N LYS A 339 5.24 -19.24 16.25
CA LYS A 339 5.84 -20.09 15.23
C LYS A 339 6.05 -19.30 13.95
N ALA A 340 7.22 -19.43 13.33
CA ALA A 340 7.43 -18.93 11.99
C ALA A 340 6.53 -19.72 11.02
N ALA A 341 5.78 -19.00 10.18
CA ALA A 341 4.79 -19.58 9.26
C ALA A 341 5.15 -19.37 7.78
N GLY A 342 6.25 -18.68 7.50
CA GLY A 342 6.74 -18.45 6.14
C GLY A 342 6.94 -16.97 5.85
N THR A 343 6.82 -16.61 4.58
CA THR A 343 6.92 -15.23 4.12
C THR A 343 5.87 -14.96 3.06
N VAL A 344 5.30 -13.76 3.10
CA VAL A 344 4.48 -13.22 2.02
C VAL A 344 5.28 -12.17 1.28
N THR A 345 5.36 -12.29 -0.05
CA THR A 345 5.98 -11.29 -0.91
C THR A 345 4.90 -10.50 -1.62
N TRP A 346 5.00 -9.18 -1.66
CA TRP A 346 3.96 -8.34 -2.26
C TRP A 346 4.54 -7.12 -2.96
N LEU A 347 3.76 -6.59 -3.89
CA LEU A 347 4.02 -5.33 -4.57
C LEU A 347 2.77 -4.46 -4.39
N ASN A 348 2.93 -3.33 -3.71
CA ASN A 348 1.83 -2.39 -3.52
C ASN A 348 2.16 -1.04 -4.16
N PHE A 349 1.15 -0.44 -4.77
CA PHE A 349 1.16 0.94 -5.21
C PHE A 349 0.38 1.76 -4.19
N SER A 350 1.05 2.69 -3.53
CA SER A 350 0.41 3.56 -2.55
C SER A 350 -0.72 4.36 -3.21
N ASP A 351 -1.86 4.46 -2.55
CA ASP A 351 -2.91 5.43 -2.88
C ASP A 351 -3.00 6.51 -1.79
N GLU A 352 -4.06 7.31 -1.84
CA GLU A 352 -4.34 8.38 -0.88
C GLU A 352 -4.43 7.88 0.58
N ARG A 353 -4.75 6.58 0.80
CA ARG A 353 -4.83 5.97 2.14
C ARG A 353 -3.44 5.76 2.76
N ALA A 354 -2.39 5.74 1.95
CA ALA A 354 -1.00 5.62 2.42
C ALA A 354 -0.51 6.90 3.10
N GLY A 355 -1.16 8.04 2.86
CA GLY A 355 -0.86 9.33 3.47
C GLY A 355 -0.41 10.40 2.47
N PRO A 356 -0.22 11.65 2.91
CA PRO A 356 0.12 12.77 2.03
C PRO A 356 1.42 12.52 1.25
N GLY A 357 1.39 12.80 -0.06
CA GLY A 357 2.53 12.63 -0.97
C GLY A 357 2.93 11.18 -1.24
N GLN A 358 2.32 10.19 -0.58
CA GLN A 358 2.65 8.78 -0.79
C GLN A 358 2.00 8.21 -2.05
N LYS A 359 0.94 8.84 -2.58
CA LYS A 359 0.19 8.38 -3.74
C LYS A 359 1.16 8.09 -4.88
N GLY A 360 1.14 6.85 -5.32
CA GLY A 360 1.91 6.36 -6.44
C GLY A 360 3.31 5.82 -6.20
N LEU A 361 3.75 5.81 -4.95
CA LEU A 361 4.99 5.14 -4.59
C LEU A 361 4.86 3.63 -4.74
N ILE A 362 5.96 3.01 -5.15
CA ILE A 362 6.06 1.57 -5.35
C ILE A 362 6.64 0.96 -4.09
N ASN A 363 5.91 0.06 -3.46
CA ASN A 363 6.28 -0.56 -2.20
C ASN A 363 6.37 -2.09 -2.38
N PRO A 364 7.46 -2.59 -2.97
CA PRO A 364 7.73 -4.01 -2.92
C PRO A 364 8.09 -4.39 -1.48
N GLY A 365 7.71 -5.58 -1.04
CA GLY A 365 7.99 -6.00 0.32
C GLY A 365 8.06 -7.49 0.54
N VAL A 366 8.76 -7.86 1.61
CA VAL A 366 8.73 -9.20 2.20
C VAL A 366 8.18 -9.07 3.62
N LEU A 367 7.09 -9.78 3.89
CA LEU A 367 6.44 -9.87 5.19
C LEU A 367 6.79 -11.23 5.80
N TYR A 368 7.58 -11.24 6.87
CA TYR A 368 7.87 -12.45 7.65
C TYR A 368 6.66 -12.76 8.54
N VAL A 369 6.06 -13.94 8.35
CA VAL A 369 4.79 -14.29 8.98
C VAL A 369 5.03 -15.20 10.18
N TYR A 370 4.34 -14.89 11.27
CA TYR A 370 4.33 -15.65 12.50
C TYR A 370 2.89 -15.96 12.93
N ASP A 371 2.68 -17.14 13.47
CA ASP A 371 1.40 -17.58 14.02
C ASP A 371 1.58 -17.76 15.53
N LEU A 372 0.67 -17.17 16.33
CA LEU A 372 0.64 -17.33 17.78
C LEU A 372 -0.76 -17.78 18.22
N GLU A 373 -0.86 -19.05 18.60
CA GLU A 373 -2.09 -19.62 19.15
C GLU A 373 -2.15 -19.38 20.67
N LEU A 374 -3.19 -18.70 21.14
CA LEU A 374 -3.47 -18.49 22.56
C LEU A 374 -4.16 -19.74 23.13
N PRO A 375 -3.72 -20.22 24.31
CA PRO A 375 -4.37 -21.33 25.01
C PRO A 375 -5.76 -20.92 25.53
N ASP A 376 -6.57 -21.91 25.90
CA ASP A 376 -7.84 -21.73 26.61
C ASP A 376 -8.81 -20.73 25.95
N GLU A 377 -8.91 -20.76 24.62
CA GLU A 377 -9.74 -19.81 23.84
C GLU A 377 -9.32 -18.33 24.05
N GLY A 378 -8.07 -18.09 24.45
CA GLY A 378 -7.54 -16.77 24.81
C GLY A 378 -8.05 -16.22 26.14
N ARG A 379 -8.69 -17.04 26.99
CA ARG A 379 -9.12 -16.61 28.31
C ARG A 379 -7.92 -16.21 29.17
N GLY A 380 -8.00 -15.04 29.80
CA GLY A 380 -6.92 -14.47 30.61
C GLY A 380 -5.91 -13.64 29.84
N PHE A 381 -6.10 -13.44 28.54
CA PHE A 381 -5.34 -12.47 27.74
C PHE A 381 -6.15 -11.19 27.58
N GLU A 382 -5.62 -10.07 28.08
CA GLU A 382 -6.25 -8.75 28.02
C GLU A 382 -5.38 -7.82 27.17
N PHE A 383 -5.88 -7.46 25.99
CA PHE A 383 -5.20 -6.56 25.07
C PHE A 383 -5.71 -5.12 25.27
N GLU A 384 -4.78 -4.19 25.40
CA GLU A 384 -5.07 -2.79 25.73
C GLU A 384 -4.77 -1.85 24.56
N ALA A 385 -5.45 -0.72 24.52
CA ALA A 385 -5.12 0.35 23.58
C ALA A 385 -3.72 0.90 23.89
N VAL A 386 -2.95 1.18 22.85
CA VAL A 386 -1.61 1.78 22.95
C VAL A 386 -1.68 3.21 22.42
N PRO A 387 -1.51 4.24 23.27
CA PRO A 387 -1.71 5.64 22.87
C PRO A 387 -0.92 6.03 21.62
N GLY A 388 -1.63 6.51 20.60
CA GLY A 388 -1.05 6.91 19.31
C GLY A 388 -0.76 5.74 18.35
N ASP A 389 -0.87 4.50 18.82
CA ASP A 389 -0.64 3.29 18.02
C ASP A 389 -1.92 2.52 17.73
N ILE A 390 -2.58 2.05 18.78
CA ILE A 390 -3.76 1.18 18.73
C ILE A 390 -4.88 1.83 19.53
N GLU A 391 -6.03 2.09 18.90
CA GLU A 391 -7.18 2.71 19.59
C GLU A 391 -8.06 1.68 20.33
N GLY A 392 -7.99 0.41 19.95
CA GLY A 392 -8.73 -0.66 20.60
C GLY A 392 -8.59 -2.00 19.88
N TRP A 393 -9.16 -3.03 20.49
CA TRP A 393 -9.07 -4.42 20.03
C TRP A 393 -10.46 -5.02 19.82
N SER A 394 -10.55 -5.98 18.92
CA SER A 394 -11.74 -6.79 18.69
C SER A 394 -11.35 -8.26 18.58
N ILE A 395 -12.13 -9.13 19.22
CA ILE A 395 -12.06 -10.56 18.96
C ILE A 395 -13.02 -10.85 17.82
N MET A 396 -12.49 -11.34 16.70
CA MET A 396 -13.25 -11.55 15.47
C MET A 396 -13.25 -13.03 15.07
N THR A 397 -14.39 -13.55 14.64
CA THR A 397 -14.46 -14.87 14.00
C THR A 397 -13.92 -14.81 12.57
N THR A 398 -13.63 -15.97 11.98
CA THR A 398 -13.26 -16.09 10.55
C THR A 398 -14.19 -15.30 9.63
N ASN A 399 -15.51 -15.43 9.81
CA ASN A 399 -16.49 -14.73 8.97
C ASN A 399 -16.42 -13.21 9.15
N GLN A 400 -16.28 -12.74 10.40
CA GLN A 400 -16.15 -11.31 10.66
C GLN A 400 -14.87 -10.72 10.04
N VAL A 401 -13.76 -11.46 10.07
CA VAL A 401 -12.52 -11.04 9.41
C VAL A 401 -12.71 -10.99 7.89
N MET A 402 -13.30 -12.03 7.28
CA MET A 402 -13.58 -12.04 5.84
C MET A 402 -14.49 -10.88 5.43
N ASP A 403 -15.55 -10.61 6.18
CA ASP A 403 -16.47 -9.51 5.89
C ASP A 403 -15.78 -8.15 6.02
N ALA A 404 -14.93 -7.96 7.04
CA ALA A 404 -14.15 -6.74 7.21
C ALA A 404 -13.11 -6.55 6.09
N MET A 405 -12.46 -7.63 5.64
CA MET A 405 -11.57 -7.58 4.48
C MET A 405 -12.34 -7.18 3.21
N LYS A 406 -13.52 -7.76 2.95
CA LYS A 406 -14.38 -7.41 1.80
C LYS A 406 -14.94 -5.99 1.86
N ARG A 407 -14.98 -5.38 3.04
CA ARG A 407 -15.26 -3.94 3.22
C ARG A 407 -14.00 -3.06 3.15
N PHE A 408 -12.85 -3.65 2.80
CA PHE A 408 -11.55 -2.98 2.73
C PHE A 408 -11.17 -2.29 4.06
N GLU A 409 -11.57 -2.84 5.21
CA GLU A 409 -11.29 -2.22 6.52
C GLU A 409 -9.88 -2.52 7.03
N PHE A 410 -9.22 -3.53 6.49
CA PHE A 410 -7.84 -3.89 6.84
C PHE A 410 -6.82 -3.00 6.13
N LYS A 411 -5.70 -2.77 6.79
CA LYS A 411 -4.48 -2.27 6.15
C LYS A 411 -4.06 -3.30 5.07
N PRO A 412 -3.69 -2.87 3.84
CA PRO A 412 -3.38 -3.75 2.72
C PRO A 412 -2.46 -4.94 3.05
N SER A 413 -1.28 -4.66 3.62
CA SER A 413 -0.32 -5.71 4.02
C SER A 413 -0.92 -6.75 4.97
N CYS A 414 -1.89 -6.33 5.80
CA CYS A 414 -2.45 -7.15 6.86
C CYS A 414 -3.59 -8.03 6.35
N ALA A 415 -4.40 -7.52 5.41
CA ALA A 415 -5.37 -8.34 4.67
C ALA A 415 -4.66 -9.45 3.90
N VAL A 416 -3.54 -9.13 3.25
CA VAL A 416 -2.68 -10.11 2.55
C VAL A 416 -2.15 -11.19 3.50
N VAL A 417 -1.66 -10.83 4.69
CA VAL A 417 -1.24 -11.83 5.70
C VAL A 417 -2.42 -12.66 6.22
N MET A 418 -3.62 -12.10 6.36
CA MET A 418 -4.82 -12.88 6.74
C MET A 418 -5.24 -13.86 5.65
N ILE A 419 -5.13 -13.49 4.37
CA ILE A 419 -5.37 -14.40 3.24
C ILE A 419 -4.38 -15.56 3.28
N ASP A 420 -3.08 -15.28 3.46
CA ASP A 420 -2.05 -16.30 3.64
C ASP A 420 -2.38 -17.25 4.80
N PHE A 421 -2.80 -16.71 5.96
CA PHE A 421 -3.26 -17.52 7.08
C PHE A 421 -4.42 -18.44 6.68
N PHE A 422 -5.46 -17.90 6.03
CA PHE A 422 -6.61 -18.70 5.64
C PHE A 422 -6.29 -19.79 4.63
N VAL A 423 -5.35 -19.54 3.71
CA VAL A 423 -4.87 -20.56 2.77
C VAL A 423 -4.08 -21.65 3.51
N ARG A 424 -3.10 -21.28 4.34
CA ARG A 424 -2.25 -22.24 5.09
C ARG A 424 -3.03 -23.09 6.08
N HIS A 425 -4.11 -22.54 6.66
CA HIS A 425 -4.96 -23.21 7.64
C HIS A 425 -6.19 -23.89 7.03
N GLY A 426 -6.33 -23.92 5.70
CA GLY A 426 -7.38 -24.66 5.01
C GLY A 426 -8.78 -24.03 5.10
N VAL A 427 -8.86 -22.75 5.47
CA VAL A 427 -10.10 -21.96 5.47
C VAL A 427 -10.48 -21.57 4.04
N ILE A 428 -9.48 -21.19 3.23
CA ILE A 428 -9.61 -20.95 1.79
C ILE A 428 -8.92 -22.10 1.06
N THR A 429 -9.64 -22.77 0.18
CA THR A 429 -9.13 -23.91 -0.60
C THR A 429 -9.58 -23.83 -2.06
N ALA A 430 -8.95 -24.63 -2.93
CA ALA A 430 -9.32 -24.69 -4.34
C ALA A 430 -10.77 -25.17 -4.57
N GLU A 431 -11.33 -25.90 -3.60
CA GLU A 431 -12.68 -26.44 -3.65
C GLU A 431 -13.75 -25.42 -3.24
N ASN A 432 -13.40 -24.40 -2.45
CA ASN A 432 -14.35 -23.43 -1.90
C ASN A 432 -14.21 -22.00 -2.42
N GLU A 433 -13.10 -21.66 -3.08
CA GLU A 433 -12.83 -20.33 -3.62
C GLU A 433 -12.53 -20.41 -5.13
N PRO A 434 -13.43 -19.95 -6.02
CA PRO A 434 -13.23 -20.02 -7.46
C PRO A 434 -11.97 -19.28 -7.95
N ASP A 435 -11.58 -18.20 -7.26
CA ASP A 435 -10.40 -17.42 -7.61
C ASP A 435 -9.14 -17.87 -6.84
N TYR A 436 -9.15 -19.07 -6.23
CA TYR A 436 -8.11 -19.58 -5.31
C TYR A 436 -6.70 -19.42 -5.87
N VAL A 437 -6.50 -19.78 -7.13
CA VAL A 437 -5.19 -19.69 -7.80
C VAL A 437 -4.72 -18.24 -7.90
N GLN A 438 -5.62 -17.31 -8.25
CA GLN A 438 -5.25 -15.89 -8.37
C GLN A 438 -4.98 -15.27 -7.00
N ILE A 439 -5.72 -15.69 -5.97
CA ILE A 439 -5.53 -15.24 -4.59
C ILE A 439 -4.26 -15.80 -3.96
N SER A 440 -3.89 -17.05 -4.29
CA SER A 440 -2.78 -17.78 -3.64
C SER A 440 -1.44 -17.66 -4.34
N LEU A 441 -1.39 -17.18 -5.58
CA LEU A 441 -0.12 -16.95 -6.24
C LEU A 441 0.61 -15.79 -5.56
N PRO A 442 1.94 -15.91 -5.38
CA PRO A 442 2.74 -14.81 -4.85
C PRO A 442 2.41 -13.59 -5.70
N TYR A 443 2.03 -12.51 -5.01
CA TYR A 443 1.37 -11.27 -5.44
C TYR A 443 2.13 -10.47 -6.50
N LEU A 444 2.55 -11.18 -7.55
CA LEU A 444 2.86 -10.72 -8.87
C LEU A 444 1.49 -10.59 -9.54
N PRO A 445 1.11 -9.39 -10.05
CA PRO A 445 -0.13 -9.19 -10.77
C PRO A 445 -0.46 -10.40 -11.64
N SER A 446 -1.70 -10.91 -11.58
CA SER A 446 -2.12 -12.11 -12.32
C SER A 446 -1.78 -12.06 -13.83
N THR A 447 -1.57 -10.87 -14.37
CA THR A 447 -1.11 -10.56 -15.73
C THR A 447 0.38 -10.86 -16.00
N LEU A 448 1.26 -10.94 -14.99
CA LEU A 448 2.65 -11.41 -15.14
C LEU A 448 2.72 -12.87 -15.62
N ARG A 449 1.65 -13.63 -15.38
CA ARG A 449 1.48 -15.01 -15.86
C ARG A 449 1.15 -15.08 -17.34
N ASP A 450 0.39 -14.12 -17.85
CA ASP A 450 -0.01 -14.05 -19.26
C ASP A 450 1.07 -13.38 -20.13
N ALA A 451 1.93 -12.53 -19.53
CA ALA A 451 3.03 -11.83 -20.21
C ALA A 451 4.33 -12.65 -20.37
N GLY A 452 4.33 -13.96 -20.05
CA GLY A 452 5.44 -14.84 -20.41
C GLY A 452 6.78 -14.57 -19.70
N ILE A 453 6.78 -14.04 -18.47
CA ILE A 453 7.98 -14.12 -17.62
C ILE A 453 8.02 -15.52 -17.02
N ALA A 454 8.41 -16.47 -17.88
CA ALA A 454 8.80 -17.79 -17.48
C ALA A 454 10.01 -17.72 -16.53
N ALA A 455 9.94 -18.56 -15.50
CA ALA A 455 10.98 -18.91 -14.56
C ALA A 455 12.42 -18.66 -15.03
N ALA A 456 13.13 -17.78 -14.33
CA ALA A 456 14.57 -17.93 -14.17
C ALA A 456 14.79 -18.95 -13.04
N GLY A 457 14.68 -20.22 -13.40
CA GLY A 457 15.02 -21.36 -12.57
C GLY A 457 15.70 -22.40 -13.44
N ASP A 458 17.02 -22.32 -13.51
CA ASP A 458 17.94 -23.41 -13.81
C ASP A 458 19.04 -23.40 -12.74
#